data_AF-A0A420IZ52-F1
#
_entry.id   AF-A0A420IZ52-F1
#
_cell.length_a   1.000
_cell.length_b   1.000
_cell.length_c   1.000
_cell.angle_alpha   90.00
_cell.angle_beta   90.00
_cell.angle_gamma   90.00
#
_symmetry.space_group_name_H-M   'P 1'
#
loop_
_entity.id
_entity.type
_entity.pdbx_description
1 polymer ?
#
loop_
_entity_poly.entity_id
_entity_poly.type
_entity_poly.pdbx_seq_one_letter_code
_entity_poly.pdbx_strand_id
1 'polypeptide(L)'
;MALKVRLTNPAPLDYKTPPWPSLYWPLDERIGVAKYLYFTRDIWLYTLLWTLVMFACTHGIVAIISVVIHVGKGHRSWQYAWATFLALAIIAGIEAIMAGSVVGLMSVNSSLYMSK
;
A
#
# COMPACT_ATOMS: atom_id res chain seq x y z
N MET A 1 -12.58 -18.38 -30.53
CA MET A 1 -11.57 -17.48 -29.90
C MET A 1 -12.10 -16.82 -28.63
N ALA A 2 -13.31 -16.26 -28.62
CA ALA A 2 -13.94 -15.65 -27.44
C ALA A 2 -14.12 -16.60 -26.22
N LEU A 3 -14.48 -17.87 -26.45
CA LEU A 3 -14.60 -18.88 -25.38
C LEU A 3 -13.26 -19.16 -24.67
N LYS A 4 -12.15 -19.16 -25.41
CA LYS A 4 -10.81 -19.43 -24.88
C LYS A 4 -10.34 -18.29 -23.97
N VAL A 5 -10.62 -17.03 -24.38
CA VAL A 5 -10.36 -15.82 -23.57
C VAL A 5 -11.17 -15.82 -22.27
N ARG A 6 -12.39 -16.37 -22.26
CA ARG A 6 -13.21 -16.51 -21.05
C ARG A 6 -12.65 -17.53 -20.06
N LEU A 7 -12.06 -18.62 -20.53
CA LEU A 7 -11.41 -19.63 -19.68
C LEU A 7 -10.10 -19.13 -19.04
N THR A 8 -9.51 -18.05 -19.56
CA THR A 8 -8.23 -17.50 -19.05
C THR A 8 -8.40 -16.31 -18.11
N ASN A 9 -9.60 -15.73 -18.01
CA ASN A 9 -9.86 -14.60 -17.12
C ASN A 9 -10.61 -15.09 -15.86
N PRO A 10 -9.96 -15.07 -14.68
CA PRO A 10 -10.59 -15.53 -13.44
C PRO A 10 -11.64 -14.54 -12.89
N ALA A 11 -11.75 -13.33 -13.42
CA ALA A 11 -12.67 -12.32 -12.93
C ALA A 11 -14.14 -12.60 -13.36
N PRO A 12 -15.13 -12.37 -12.48
CA PRO A 12 -16.54 -12.34 -12.85
C PRO A 12 -16.83 -11.37 -14.00
N LEU A 13 -17.88 -11.64 -14.78
CA LEU A 13 -18.21 -10.83 -15.98
C LEU A 13 -18.60 -9.38 -15.65
N ASP A 14 -19.15 -9.16 -14.47
CA ASP A 14 -19.56 -7.88 -13.93
C ASP A 14 -18.50 -7.25 -13.01
N TYR A 15 -17.32 -7.88 -12.90
CA TYR A 15 -16.24 -7.39 -12.05
C TYR A 15 -15.77 -6.00 -12.50
N LYS A 16 -15.76 -5.08 -11.55
CA LYS A 16 -15.08 -3.79 -11.65
C LYS A 16 -14.13 -3.68 -10.49
N THR A 17 -12.90 -3.25 -10.78
CA THR A 17 -11.91 -3.00 -9.74
C THR A 17 -12.46 -1.96 -8.76
N PRO A 18 -12.47 -2.26 -7.45
CA PRO A 18 -12.93 -1.30 -6.44
C PRO A 18 -12.04 -0.04 -6.46
N PRO A 19 -12.58 1.15 -6.13
CA PRO A 19 -11.79 2.39 -6.09
C PRO A 19 -10.93 2.46 -4.83
N TRP A 20 -9.67 2.91 -4.92
CA TRP A 20 -8.84 3.12 -3.73
C TRP A 20 -9.45 4.23 -2.83
N PRO A 21 -9.43 4.13 -1.49
CA PRO A 21 -8.73 3.14 -0.64
C PRO A 21 -9.49 1.82 -0.39
N SER A 22 -10.55 1.52 -1.11
CA SER A 22 -11.44 0.40 -0.75
C SER A 22 -10.82 -0.99 -1.01
N LEU A 23 -10.53 -1.73 0.08
CA LEU A 23 -10.71 -3.20 0.26
C LEU A 23 -10.33 -3.66 1.70
N TYR A 24 -10.81 -3.12 2.81
CA TYR A 24 -12.21 -2.79 3.16
C TYR A 24 -12.27 -1.54 4.06
N TRP A 25 -11.69 -0.42 3.61
CA TRP A 25 -11.93 0.88 4.22
C TRP A 25 -12.95 1.65 3.35
N PRO A 26 -14.12 2.07 3.89
CA PRO A 26 -14.61 1.91 5.26
C PRO A 26 -15.06 0.48 5.59
N LEU A 27 -15.01 0.10 6.87
CA LEU A 27 -15.33 -1.24 7.40
C LEU A 27 -16.81 -1.65 7.27
N ASP A 28 -17.63 -0.87 6.56
CA ASP A 28 -19.08 -1.02 6.43
C ASP A 28 -19.47 -1.88 5.21
N GLU A 29 -18.53 -2.71 4.72
CA GLU A 29 -18.85 -3.63 3.64
C GLU A 29 -19.74 -4.76 4.17
N ARG A 30 -20.81 -5.08 3.43
CA ARG A 30 -21.81 -6.11 3.78
C ARG A 30 -21.10 -7.37 4.26
N ILE A 31 -21.25 -7.66 5.55
CA ILE A 31 -20.67 -8.84 6.21
C ILE A 31 -21.11 -10.08 5.41
N GLY A 32 -20.15 -10.79 4.84
CA GLY A 32 -20.39 -12.02 4.07
C GLY A 32 -20.12 -11.94 2.56
N VAL A 33 -19.82 -10.77 1.99
CA VAL A 33 -19.39 -10.66 0.58
C VAL A 33 -17.93 -10.26 0.51
N ALA A 34 -17.05 -11.27 0.36
CA ALA A 34 -15.64 -11.01 0.13
C ALA A 34 -15.43 -10.43 -1.28
N LYS A 35 -14.86 -9.23 -1.34
CA LYS A 35 -14.31 -8.62 -2.55
C LYS A 35 -12.85 -9.04 -2.73
N TYR A 36 -12.49 -9.35 -3.96
CA TYR A 36 -11.15 -9.76 -4.36
C TYR A 36 -10.65 -8.87 -5.50
N LEU A 37 -9.33 -8.66 -5.56
CA LEU A 37 -8.69 -8.10 -6.74
C LEU A 37 -8.26 -9.24 -7.66
N TYR A 38 -8.67 -9.17 -8.93
CA TYR A 38 -8.36 -10.20 -9.93
C TYR A 38 -7.21 -9.80 -10.86
N PHE A 39 -6.96 -8.51 -11.05
CA PHE A 39 -5.93 -8.03 -11.95
C PHE A 39 -4.62 -7.75 -11.21
N THR A 40 -3.55 -8.39 -11.66
CA THR A 40 -2.15 -8.22 -11.21
C THR A 40 -1.75 -6.77 -10.95
N ARG A 41 -2.05 -5.88 -11.91
CA ARG A 41 -1.70 -4.46 -11.81
C ARG A 41 -2.39 -3.79 -10.64
N ASP A 42 -3.65 -4.14 -10.40
CA ASP A 42 -4.44 -3.55 -9.34
C ASP A 42 -3.99 -4.10 -7.98
N ILE A 43 -3.70 -5.40 -7.89
CA ILE A 43 -3.10 -6.03 -6.68
C ILE A 43 -1.80 -5.30 -6.30
N TRP A 44 -0.89 -5.14 -7.25
CA TRP A 44 0.39 -4.44 -7.01
C TRP A 44 0.18 -2.99 -6.55
N LEU A 45 -0.66 -2.21 -7.26
CA LEU A 45 -0.94 -0.82 -6.89
C LEU A 45 -1.54 -0.70 -5.49
N TYR A 46 -2.50 -1.57 -5.15
CA TYR A 46 -3.11 -1.57 -3.83
C TYR A 46 -2.08 -1.88 -2.74
N THR A 47 -1.25 -2.91 -2.92
CA THR A 47 -0.20 -3.25 -1.94
C THR A 47 0.84 -2.14 -1.78
N LEU A 48 1.23 -1.48 -2.88
CA LEU A 48 2.17 -0.37 -2.87
C LEU A 48 1.58 0.83 -2.11
N LEU A 49 0.36 1.24 -2.44
CA LEU A 49 -0.31 2.39 -1.82
C LEU A 49 -0.55 2.17 -0.33
N TRP A 50 -1.02 0.99 0.09
CA TRP A 50 -1.20 0.68 1.50
C TRP A 50 0.12 0.65 2.27
N THR A 51 1.19 0.11 1.67
CA THR A 51 2.53 0.15 2.28
C THR A 51 3.00 1.58 2.49
N LEU A 52 2.81 2.44 1.48
CA LEU A 52 3.16 3.86 1.58
C LEU A 52 2.38 4.58 2.68
N VAL A 53 1.07 4.32 2.82
CA VAL A 53 0.24 4.89 3.88
C VAL A 53 0.72 4.46 5.26
N MET A 54 0.93 3.15 5.48
CA MET A 54 1.38 2.64 6.78
C MET A 54 2.71 3.27 7.19
N PHE A 55 3.64 3.39 6.24
CA PHE A 55 4.97 3.96 6.48
C PHE A 55 4.92 5.47 6.71
N ALA A 56 4.09 6.20 5.96
CA ALA A 56 3.87 7.62 6.17
C ALA A 56 3.26 7.88 7.57
N CYS A 57 2.30 7.05 8.00
CA CYS A 57 1.68 7.16 9.32
C CYS A 57 2.70 6.91 10.44
N THR A 58 3.47 5.82 10.39
CA THR A 58 4.43 5.48 11.45
C THR A 58 5.53 6.53 11.57
N HIS A 59 6.14 6.93 10.45
CA HIS A 59 7.19 7.95 10.46
C HIS A 59 6.66 9.34 10.78
N GLY A 60 5.42 9.65 10.37
CA GLY A 60 4.72 10.87 10.77
C GLY A 60 4.57 10.97 12.29
N ILE A 61 4.21 9.89 12.97
CA ILE A 61 4.13 9.84 14.44
C ILE A 61 5.50 10.12 15.07
N VAL A 62 6.57 9.48 14.58
CA VAL A 62 7.93 9.71 15.08
C VAL A 62 8.37 11.17 14.88
N ALA A 63 8.02 11.76 13.73
CA ALA A 63 8.30 13.16 13.43
C ALA A 63 7.61 14.12 14.39
N ILE A 64 6.32 13.88 14.66
CA ILE A 64 5.52 14.66 15.61
C ILE A 64 6.13 14.56 17.00
N ILE A 65 6.48 13.36 17.46
CA ILE A 65 7.13 13.15 18.77
C ILE A 65 8.46 13.91 18.83
N SER A 66 9.29 13.82 17.79
CA SER A 66 10.56 14.54 17.71
C SER A 66 10.39 16.06 17.80
N VAL A 67 9.39 16.60 17.09
CA VAL A 67 9.00 18.02 17.17
C VAL A 67 8.59 18.40 18.59
N VAL A 68 7.68 17.64 19.21
CA VAL A 68 7.20 17.92 20.58
C VAL A 68 8.34 17.92 21.60
N ILE A 69 9.30 16.99 21.48
CA ILE A 69 10.48 16.91 22.38
C ILE A 69 11.42 18.12 22.21
N HIS A 70 11.45 18.73 21.02
CA HIS A 70 12.36 19.84 20.70
C HIS A 70 11.71 21.23 20.76
N VAL A 71 10.37 21.32 20.77
CA VAL A 71 9.64 22.55 21.05
C VAL A 71 10.04 23.05 22.46
N GLY A 72 10.80 24.15 22.49
CA GLY A 72 11.29 24.78 23.72
C GLY A 72 12.80 24.66 24.00
N LYS A 73 13.54 23.82 23.27
CA LYS A 73 15.00 23.62 23.46
C LYS A 73 15.91 24.59 22.68
N GLY A 74 15.36 25.68 22.13
CA GLY A 74 16.10 26.74 21.44
C GLY A 74 16.30 26.53 19.93
N HIS A 75 16.61 27.63 19.22
CA HIS A 75 16.54 27.82 17.75
C HIS A 75 17.30 26.83 16.87
N ARG A 76 18.28 26.07 17.41
CA ARG A 76 19.15 25.19 16.62
C ARG A 76 18.67 23.75 16.53
N SER A 77 17.76 23.33 17.42
CA SER A 77 17.26 21.95 17.47
C SER A 77 16.22 21.63 16.39
N TRP A 78 15.50 22.64 15.91
CA TRP A 78 14.45 22.51 14.88
C TRP A 78 14.99 22.01 13.54
N GLN A 79 16.23 22.38 13.17
CA GLN A 79 16.87 21.95 11.93
C GLN A 79 17.16 20.43 11.92
N TYR A 80 17.54 19.88 13.08
CA TYR A 80 17.75 18.43 13.22
C TYR A 80 16.43 17.66 13.16
N ALA A 81 15.34 18.21 13.72
CA ALA A 81 14.01 17.60 13.61
C ALA A 81 13.55 17.47 12.15
N TRP A 82 13.73 18.52 11.34
CA TRP A 82 13.43 18.47 9.90
C TRP A 82 14.36 17.52 9.13
N ALA A 83 15.65 17.50 9.45
CA ALA A 83 16.59 16.58 8.82
C ALA A 83 16.24 15.11 9.11
N THR A 84 15.89 14.78 10.37
CA THR A 84 15.43 13.44 10.76
C THR A 84 14.12 13.07 10.07
N PHE A 85 13.15 13.98 9.99
CA PHE A 85 11.90 13.73 9.27
C PHE A 85 12.13 13.44 7.79
N LEU A 86 12.94 14.27 7.11
CA LEU A 86 13.22 14.11 5.68
C LEU A 86 13.97 12.80 5.41
N ALA A 87 14.97 12.47 6.22
CA ALA A 87 15.74 11.23 6.09
C ALA A 87 14.86 9.99 6.26
N LEU A 88 13.99 10.00 7.28
CA LEU A 88 13.05 8.92 7.52
C LEU A 88 11.98 8.81 6.43
N ALA A 89 11.49 9.92 5.89
CA ALA A 89 10.55 9.92 4.78
C ALA A 89 11.18 9.31 3.50
N ILE A 90 12.46 9.60 3.23
CA ILE A 90 13.19 9.02 2.10
C ILE A 90 13.40 7.51 2.30
N ILE A 91 13.84 7.08 3.49
CA ILE A 91 14.00 5.66 3.83
C ILE A 91 12.66 4.93 3.68
N ALA A 92 11.59 5.50 4.21
CA ALA A 92 10.25 4.95 4.10
C ALA A 92 9.78 4.82 2.65
N GLY A 93 10.07 5.81 1.80
CA GLY A 93 9.77 5.74 0.37
C GLY A 93 10.55 4.62 -0.34
N ILE A 94 11.83 4.47 -0.03
CA ILE A 94 12.69 3.41 -0.59
C ILE A 94 12.17 2.02 -0.14
N GLU A 95 11.89 1.86 1.15
CA GLU A 95 11.36 0.62 1.71
C GLU A 95 9.98 0.28 1.16
N ALA A 96 9.10 1.27 0.95
CA ALA A 96 7.78 1.05 0.35
C ALA A 96 7.90 0.58 -1.11
N ILE A 97 8.82 1.15 -1.88
CA ILE A 97 9.08 0.71 -3.26
C ILE A 97 9.61 -0.72 -3.27
N MET A 98 10.57 -1.06 -2.41
CA MET A 98 11.16 -2.40 -2.38
C MET A 98 10.16 -3.45 -1.87
N ALA A 99 9.57 -3.23 -0.69
CA ALA A 99 8.65 -4.17 -0.06
C ALA A 99 7.35 -4.32 -0.86
N GLY A 100 6.75 -3.21 -1.31
CA GLY A 100 5.54 -3.23 -2.13
C GLY A 100 5.75 -3.92 -3.48
N SER A 101 6.92 -3.71 -4.12
CA SER A 101 7.23 -4.37 -5.39
C SER A 101 7.50 -5.86 -5.22
N VAL A 102 8.25 -6.27 -4.19
CA VAL A 102 8.55 -7.68 -3.93
C VAL A 102 7.27 -8.44 -3.55
N VAL A 103 6.48 -7.94 -2.60
CA VAL A 103 5.23 -8.58 -2.17
C VAL A 103 4.21 -8.65 -3.32
N GLY A 104 4.09 -7.58 -4.11
CA GLY A 104 3.23 -7.56 -5.28
C GLY A 104 3.66 -8.60 -6.33
N LEU A 105 4.96 -8.68 -6.67
CA LEU A 105 5.49 -9.69 -7.60
C LEU A 105 5.30 -11.12 -7.09
N MET A 106 5.52 -11.37 -5.80
CA MET A 106 5.30 -12.69 -5.18
C MET A 106 3.82 -13.12 -5.24
N SER A 107 2.90 -12.20 -4.94
CA SER A 107 1.45 -12.46 -5.00
C SER A 107 0.98 -12.75 -6.43
N VAL A 108 1.56 -12.04 -7.40
CA VAL A 108 1.28 -12.26 -8.83
C VAL A 108 1.81 -13.62 -9.29
N ASN A 109 3.06 -13.94 -8.96
CA ASN A 109 3.67 -15.21 -9.36
C ASN A 109 2.90 -16.39 -8.76
N SER A 110 2.55 -16.34 -7.47
CA SER A 110 1.76 -17.38 -6.82
C SER A 110 0.36 -17.56 -7.44
N SER A 111 -0.31 -16.48 -7.84
CA SER A 111 -1.59 -16.56 -8.58
C SER A 111 -1.44 -17.26 -9.94
N LEU A 112 -0.34 -17.02 -10.66
CA LEU A 112 -0.06 -17.69 -11.93
C LEU A 112 0.18 -19.21 -11.76
N TYR A 113 0.76 -19.65 -10.65
CA TYR A 113 0.97 -21.07 -10.36
C TYR A 113 -0.33 -21.82 -10.03
N MET A 114 -1.31 -21.17 -9.40
CA MET A 114 -2.61 -21.80 -9.10
C MET A 114 -3.55 -21.91 -10.31
N SER A 115 -3.24 -21.22 -11.40
CA SER A 115 -4.03 -21.23 -12.64
C SER A 115 -3.55 -22.25 -13.69
N LYS A 116 -2.46 -22.97 -13.44
CA LYS A 116 -1.95 -24.07 -14.28
C LYS A 116 -2.38 -25.42 -13.71
#